data_AF-A0A2U2J6A0-F1
#
_entry.id   AF-A0A2U2J6A0-F1
#
_cell.length_a   1.000
_cell.length_b   1.000
_cell.length_c   1.000
_cell.angle_alpha   90.00
_cell.angle_beta   90.00
_cell.angle_gamma   90.00
#
_symmetry.space_group_name_H-M   'P 1'
#
loop_
_entity.id
_entity.type
_entity.pdbx_description
1 polymer ?
#
loop_
_entity_poly.entity_id
_entity_poly.type
_entity_poly.pdbx_seq_one_letter_code
_entity_poly.pdbx_strand_id
1 'polypeptide(L)'
;MGREIWSLIEPQAEEVSRAFAHQYVASYSPGESIDPAREAELVKLTLPYVALKFPDLADQKWVDVAGNLAAVAARLAPLTAIIAGIAAAGAKIQDMVAKGVAGDAERLARLNRAVSQATLLEVDIFSAHYDLIRARAEQEQRTAKGAEFNSEILGVVERTATESRALRSQAADASQAARGMLGKTSEVAAAAEQSAVAMREAAQTAAGLIQAIEDARNEVEVAAGVATRAGSQASEAVKISQALSTHVEAIESILGLIRDIAGQTNLLALNATIEAARAGDAGRGFAVVAQEVKSLASQTARATDDITAKITAIQQATKQTVEANGSIQETVVEVQSSADRIRQAMEVQAQTVTMITAAVDETALAADSMSSTIAAIRSDTETVVSEIGDVEKNFGRVDEQMATFKEATGRFVGSFAA
;
A
#
# COMPACT_ATOMS: atom_id res chain seq x y z
N MET A 1 -53.09 -74.58 46.42
CA MET A 1 -52.31 -75.01 45.24
C MET A 1 -50.86 -74.54 45.33
N GLY A 2 -50.59 -73.23 45.39
CA GLY A 2 -49.21 -72.72 45.50
C GLY A 2 -48.40 -73.29 46.68
N ARG A 3 -48.92 -73.19 47.92
CA ARG A 3 -48.28 -73.79 49.11
C ARG A 3 -48.07 -75.30 49.02
N GLU A 4 -48.93 -76.00 48.29
CA GLU A 4 -48.82 -77.45 48.06
C GLU A 4 -47.70 -77.75 47.07
N ILE A 5 -47.60 -77.01 45.95
CA ILE A 5 -46.47 -77.09 45.03
C ILE A 5 -45.17 -76.80 45.78
N TRP A 6 -45.14 -75.74 46.62
CA TRP A 6 -43.99 -75.40 47.43
C TRP A 6 -43.55 -76.57 48.34
N SER A 7 -44.48 -77.18 49.08
CA SER A 7 -44.16 -78.32 49.96
C SER A 7 -43.57 -79.53 49.23
N LEU A 8 -43.87 -79.69 47.94
CA LEU A 8 -43.33 -80.78 47.12
C LEU A 8 -41.94 -80.47 46.56
N ILE A 9 -41.62 -79.19 46.35
CA ILE A 9 -40.35 -78.79 45.73
C ILE A 9 -39.32 -78.23 46.71
N GLU A 10 -39.73 -77.71 47.86
CA GLU A 10 -38.88 -77.07 48.87
C GLU A 10 -37.64 -77.90 49.25
N PRO A 11 -37.73 -79.24 49.48
CA PRO A 11 -36.56 -80.05 49.83
C PRO A 11 -35.48 -80.10 48.74
N GLN A 12 -35.83 -79.74 47.51
CA GLN A 12 -35.01 -79.84 46.30
C GLN A 12 -35.07 -78.56 45.45
N ALA A 13 -35.44 -77.41 46.04
CA ALA A 13 -35.63 -76.16 45.31
C ALA A 13 -34.33 -75.68 44.62
N GLU A 14 -33.18 -76.07 45.14
CA GLU A 14 -31.88 -75.82 44.51
C GLU A 14 -31.78 -76.45 43.10
N GLU A 15 -32.38 -77.63 42.89
CA GLU A 15 -32.36 -78.28 41.58
C GLU A 15 -33.16 -77.50 40.52
N VAL A 16 -34.18 -76.73 40.94
CA VAL A 16 -34.95 -75.84 40.06
C VAL A 16 -34.10 -74.66 39.60
N SER A 17 -33.40 -74.02 40.54
CA SER A 17 -32.43 -72.96 40.23
C SER A 17 -31.27 -73.45 39.37
N ARG A 18 -30.83 -74.69 39.58
CA ARG A 18 -29.79 -75.34 38.77
C ARG A 18 -30.25 -75.57 37.34
N ALA A 19 -31.48 -76.07 37.16
CA ALA A 19 -32.09 -76.23 35.85
C ALA A 19 -32.24 -74.90 35.09
N PHE A 20 -32.63 -73.83 35.79
CA PHE A 20 -32.60 -72.48 35.24
C PHE A 20 -31.19 -72.10 34.77
N ALA A 21 -30.18 -72.21 35.64
CA ALA A 21 -28.83 -71.75 35.36
C ALA A 21 -28.21 -72.46 34.14
N HIS A 22 -28.39 -73.78 34.04
CA HIS A 22 -27.90 -74.59 32.93
C HIS A 22 -28.53 -74.15 31.61
N GLN A 23 -29.86 -74.06 31.55
CA GLN A 23 -30.55 -73.69 30.32
C GLN A 23 -30.34 -72.21 29.96
N TYR A 24 -30.29 -71.32 30.95
CA TYR A 24 -29.99 -69.91 30.78
C TYR A 24 -28.65 -69.73 30.08
N VAL A 25 -27.57 -70.33 30.61
CA VAL A 25 -26.22 -70.26 30.02
C VAL A 25 -26.18 -70.94 28.65
N ALA A 26 -26.75 -72.14 28.51
CA ALA A 26 -26.76 -72.87 27.25
C ALA A 26 -27.46 -72.09 26.11
N SER A 27 -28.39 -71.19 26.45
CA SER A 27 -29.16 -70.41 25.47
C SER A 27 -28.39 -69.23 24.87
N TYR A 28 -27.27 -68.80 25.46
CA TYR A 28 -26.39 -67.77 24.88
C TYR A 28 -24.92 -68.21 24.77
N SER A 29 -24.57 -69.40 25.27
CA SER A 29 -23.26 -70.05 25.09
C SER A 29 -23.45 -71.53 24.73
N PRO A 30 -23.87 -71.84 23.48
CA PRO A 30 -24.18 -73.22 23.08
C PRO A 30 -22.91 -74.09 23.05
N GLY A 31 -22.92 -75.22 23.76
CA GLY A 31 -21.84 -76.21 23.74
C GLY A 31 -20.80 -76.10 24.86
N GLU A 32 -20.87 -75.07 25.70
CA GLU A 32 -20.04 -74.96 26.91
C GLU A 32 -20.80 -75.48 28.14
N SER A 33 -20.15 -76.33 28.94
CA SER A 33 -20.67 -76.70 30.25
C SER A 33 -20.57 -75.49 31.18
N ILE A 34 -21.65 -75.18 31.91
CA ILE A 34 -21.64 -74.11 32.90
C ILE A 34 -20.51 -74.34 33.93
N ASP A 35 -19.69 -73.32 34.15
CA ASP A 35 -18.66 -73.33 35.20
C ASP A 35 -19.33 -73.51 36.58
N PRO A 36 -18.89 -74.47 37.41
CA PRO A 36 -19.43 -74.68 38.75
C PRO A 36 -19.49 -73.43 39.63
N ALA A 37 -18.55 -72.49 39.48
CA ALA A 37 -18.59 -71.24 40.23
C ALA A 37 -19.73 -70.32 39.76
N ARG A 38 -19.95 -70.21 38.45
CA ARG A 38 -21.03 -69.43 37.84
C ARG A 38 -22.40 -70.06 38.06
N GLU A 39 -22.48 -71.38 38.05
CA GLU A 39 -23.67 -72.13 38.45
C GLU A 39 -24.04 -71.81 39.90
N ALA A 40 -23.07 -71.87 40.83
CA ALA A 40 -23.30 -71.56 42.24
C ALA A 40 -23.78 -70.11 42.44
N GLU A 41 -23.27 -69.16 41.67
CA GLU A 41 -23.70 -67.76 41.71
C GLU A 41 -25.15 -67.58 41.21
N LEU A 42 -25.49 -68.16 40.06
CA LEU A 42 -26.84 -68.12 39.51
C LEU A 42 -27.85 -68.84 40.41
N VAL A 43 -27.45 -69.96 41.02
CA VAL A 43 -28.27 -70.66 42.00
C VAL A 43 -28.49 -69.79 43.23
N LYS A 44 -27.44 -69.17 43.78
CA LYS A 44 -27.55 -68.24 44.91
C LYS A 44 -28.47 -67.05 44.61
N LEU A 45 -28.47 -66.56 43.37
CA LEU A 45 -29.31 -65.45 42.93
C LEU A 45 -30.79 -65.87 42.73
N THR A 46 -31.03 -67.04 42.16
CA THR A 46 -32.39 -67.47 41.76
C THR A 46 -33.11 -68.28 42.82
N LEU A 47 -32.41 -68.94 43.73
CA LEU A 47 -33.02 -69.77 44.77
C LEU A 47 -33.97 -68.98 45.69
N PRO A 48 -33.61 -67.77 46.18
CA PRO A 48 -34.55 -66.93 46.93
C PRO A 48 -35.79 -66.55 46.12
N TYR A 49 -35.64 -66.37 44.80
CA TYR A 49 -36.75 -66.05 43.91
C TYR A 49 -37.68 -67.26 43.69
N VAL A 50 -37.13 -68.47 43.52
CA VAL A 50 -37.90 -69.72 43.46
C VAL A 50 -38.73 -69.92 44.73
N ALA A 51 -38.18 -69.55 45.89
CA ALA A 51 -38.88 -69.61 47.18
C ALA A 51 -40.05 -68.63 47.30
N LEU A 52 -40.03 -67.51 46.56
CA LEU A 52 -41.12 -66.54 46.55
C LEU A 52 -42.25 -66.91 45.58
N LYS A 53 -41.99 -67.75 44.58
CA LYS A 53 -42.90 -68.01 43.46
C LYS A 53 -44.22 -68.68 43.85
N PHE A 54 -44.19 -69.71 44.69
CA PHE A 54 -45.38 -70.55 44.94
C PHE A 54 -46.13 -70.30 46.25
N PRO A 55 -45.54 -69.79 47.35
CA PRO A 55 -46.29 -69.55 48.58
C PRO A 55 -47.48 -68.60 48.43
N ASP A 56 -47.34 -67.55 47.61
CA ASP A 56 -48.38 -66.61 47.24
C ASP A 56 -48.06 -65.92 45.89
N LEU A 57 -48.71 -66.37 44.81
CA LEU A 57 -48.53 -65.82 43.45
C LEU A 57 -49.08 -64.39 43.29
N ALA A 58 -49.88 -63.90 44.25
CA ALA A 58 -50.41 -62.55 44.26
C ALA A 58 -49.54 -61.58 45.10
N ASP A 59 -48.47 -62.07 45.74
CA ASP A 59 -47.57 -61.21 46.51
C ASP A 59 -46.76 -60.31 45.57
N GLN A 60 -46.89 -59.01 45.76
CA GLN A 60 -46.17 -57.98 45.01
C GLN A 60 -44.64 -58.19 45.12
N LYS A 61 -44.14 -58.76 46.22
CA LYS A 61 -42.71 -59.04 46.39
C LYS A 61 -42.15 -59.95 45.31
N TRP A 62 -42.92 -60.94 44.86
CA TRP A 62 -42.47 -61.85 43.80
C TRP A 62 -42.35 -61.10 42.46
N VAL A 63 -43.31 -60.23 42.16
CA VAL A 63 -43.30 -59.37 40.95
C VAL A 63 -42.14 -58.38 40.99
N ASP A 64 -41.89 -57.74 42.14
CA ASP A 64 -40.81 -56.76 42.31
C ASP A 64 -39.42 -57.41 42.16
N VAL A 65 -39.22 -58.60 42.74
CA VAL A 65 -37.97 -59.36 42.58
C VAL A 65 -37.80 -59.86 41.14
N ALA A 66 -38.87 -60.34 40.49
CA ALA A 66 -38.84 -60.70 39.08
C ALA A 66 -38.45 -59.49 38.20
N GLY A 67 -39.02 -58.32 38.45
CA GLY A 67 -38.70 -57.07 37.74
C GLY A 67 -37.24 -56.64 37.94
N ASN A 68 -36.71 -56.76 39.16
CA ASN A 68 -35.29 -56.47 39.45
C ASN A 68 -34.35 -57.46 38.75
N LEU A 69 -34.67 -58.75 38.73
CA LEU A 69 -33.89 -59.76 38.02
C LEU A 69 -33.97 -59.56 36.51
N ALA A 70 -35.14 -59.21 35.97
CA ALA A 70 -35.33 -58.83 34.57
C ALA A 70 -34.46 -57.61 34.22
N ALA A 71 -34.36 -56.63 35.12
CA ALA A 71 -33.52 -55.43 34.93
C ALA A 71 -32.02 -55.74 34.85
N VAL A 72 -31.54 -56.61 35.73
CA VAL A 72 -30.15 -57.07 35.71
C VAL A 72 -29.89 -57.89 34.44
N ALA A 73 -30.79 -58.83 34.14
CA ALA A 73 -30.63 -59.74 33.01
C ALA A 73 -30.73 -59.00 31.66
N ALA A 74 -31.56 -57.95 31.56
CA ALA A 74 -31.68 -57.10 30.37
C ALA A 74 -30.36 -56.45 29.94
N ARG A 75 -29.38 -56.33 30.84
CA ARG A 75 -28.04 -55.79 30.55
C ARG A 75 -27.03 -56.87 30.16
N LEU A 76 -27.30 -58.14 30.48
CA LEU A 76 -26.31 -59.22 30.47
C LEU A 76 -26.63 -60.32 29.44
N ALA A 77 -27.89 -60.53 29.08
CA ALA A 77 -28.31 -61.62 28.20
C ALA A 77 -29.56 -61.25 27.39
N PRO A 78 -29.78 -61.90 26.24
CA PRO A 78 -31.02 -61.73 25.47
C PRO A 78 -32.23 -62.31 26.22
N LEU A 79 -33.42 -61.73 26.01
CA LEU A 79 -34.68 -62.19 26.60
C LEU A 79 -34.93 -63.69 26.33
N THR A 80 -34.54 -64.18 25.16
CA THR A 80 -34.65 -65.59 24.78
C THR A 80 -33.94 -66.53 25.75
N ALA A 81 -32.78 -66.13 26.29
CA ALA A 81 -32.06 -66.93 27.27
C ALA A 81 -32.75 -66.98 28.63
N ILE A 82 -33.32 -65.85 29.06
CA ILE A 82 -34.07 -65.75 30.31
C ILE A 82 -35.32 -66.64 30.25
N ILE A 83 -36.09 -66.52 29.16
CA ILE A 83 -37.29 -67.34 28.93
C ILE A 83 -36.95 -68.82 28.88
N ALA A 84 -35.85 -69.20 28.21
CA ALA A 84 -35.41 -70.58 28.16
C ALA A 84 -35.03 -71.12 29.56
N GLY A 85 -34.34 -70.32 30.37
CA GLY A 85 -34.07 -70.63 31.78
C GLY A 85 -35.34 -70.84 32.60
N ILE A 86 -36.31 -69.93 32.48
CA ILE A 86 -37.61 -70.00 33.16
C ILE A 86 -38.36 -71.28 32.75
N ALA A 87 -38.37 -71.61 31.46
CA ALA A 87 -39.00 -72.81 30.94
C ALA A 87 -38.37 -74.09 31.51
N ALA A 88 -37.03 -74.16 31.63
CA ALA A 88 -36.34 -75.30 32.23
C ALA A 88 -36.63 -75.44 33.73
N ALA A 89 -36.70 -74.33 34.48
CA ALA A 89 -37.13 -74.35 35.87
C ALA A 89 -38.58 -74.84 36.00
N GLY A 90 -39.48 -74.35 35.14
CA GLY A 90 -40.88 -74.80 35.09
C GLY A 90 -41.02 -76.29 34.82
N ALA A 91 -40.29 -76.82 33.83
CA ALA A 91 -40.26 -78.25 33.52
C ALA A 91 -39.73 -79.08 34.70
N LYS A 92 -38.66 -78.61 35.36
CA LYS A 92 -38.10 -79.27 36.53
C LYS A 92 -39.11 -79.34 37.69
N ILE A 93 -39.86 -78.26 37.92
CA ILE A 93 -40.94 -78.23 38.93
C ILE A 93 -42.04 -79.25 38.57
N GLN A 94 -42.43 -79.35 37.29
CA GLN A 94 -43.43 -80.33 36.84
C GLN A 94 -42.97 -81.77 37.08
N ASP A 95 -41.70 -82.08 36.81
CA ASP A 95 -41.11 -83.40 37.09
C ASP A 95 -41.15 -83.74 38.59
N MET A 96 -40.85 -82.76 39.45
CA MET A 96 -40.89 -82.92 40.91
C MET A 96 -42.31 -83.13 41.42
N VAL A 97 -43.27 -82.34 40.91
CA VAL A 97 -44.69 -82.52 41.21
C VAL A 97 -45.17 -83.90 40.77
N ALA A 98 -44.82 -84.37 39.57
CA ALA A 98 -45.18 -85.69 39.05
C ALA A 98 -44.70 -86.84 39.95
N LYS A 99 -43.48 -86.73 40.49
CA LYS A 99 -42.94 -87.68 41.47
C LYS A 99 -43.65 -87.60 42.82
N GLY A 100 -43.97 -86.39 43.28
CA GLY A 100 -44.56 -86.13 44.60
C GLY A 100 -46.03 -86.54 44.76
N VAL A 101 -46.79 -86.68 43.65
CA VAL A 101 -48.21 -87.11 43.66
C VAL A 101 -48.45 -88.38 42.85
N ALA A 102 -47.43 -89.25 42.75
CA ALA A 102 -47.49 -90.49 41.99
C ALA A 102 -48.73 -91.33 42.35
N GLY A 103 -49.53 -91.68 41.33
CA GLY A 103 -50.79 -92.45 41.50
C GLY A 103 -52.07 -91.61 41.54
N ASP A 104 -51.99 -90.28 41.58
CA ASP A 104 -53.16 -89.38 41.56
C ASP A 104 -53.14 -88.48 40.30
N ALA A 105 -53.73 -89.00 39.21
CA ALA A 105 -53.73 -88.33 37.91
C ALA A 105 -54.50 -86.99 37.93
N GLU A 106 -55.56 -86.89 38.74
CA GLU A 106 -56.37 -85.68 38.82
C GLU A 106 -55.61 -84.57 39.55
N ARG A 107 -54.94 -84.91 40.66
CA ARG A 107 -54.09 -84.00 41.42
C ARG A 107 -52.87 -83.56 40.63
N LEU A 108 -52.22 -84.47 39.90
CA LEU A 108 -51.13 -84.15 38.99
C LEU A 108 -51.57 -83.14 37.92
N ALA A 109 -52.70 -83.37 37.27
CA ALA A 109 -53.22 -82.47 36.24
C ALA A 109 -53.60 -81.09 36.80
N ARG A 110 -54.08 -81.00 38.06
CA ARG A 110 -54.37 -79.72 38.74
C ARG A 110 -53.07 -78.97 39.07
N LEU A 111 -52.09 -79.62 39.67
CA LEU A 111 -50.82 -78.97 40.06
C LEU A 111 -49.98 -78.57 38.86
N ASN A 112 -49.88 -79.40 37.81
CA ASN A 112 -49.18 -79.04 36.58
C ASN A 112 -49.82 -77.83 35.88
N ARG A 113 -51.16 -77.73 35.86
CA ARG A 113 -51.83 -76.52 35.34
C ARG A 113 -51.42 -75.26 36.11
N ALA A 114 -51.32 -75.33 37.44
CA ALA A 114 -50.87 -74.20 38.25
C ALA A 114 -49.38 -73.87 38.04
N VAL A 115 -48.50 -74.86 37.85
CA VAL A 115 -47.09 -74.63 37.50
C VAL A 115 -46.96 -73.97 36.13
N SER A 116 -47.73 -74.43 35.14
CA SER A 116 -47.76 -73.82 33.81
C SER A 116 -48.28 -72.38 33.85
N GLN A 117 -49.35 -72.11 34.60
CA GLN A 117 -49.88 -70.76 34.79
C GLN A 117 -48.86 -69.83 35.47
N ALA A 118 -48.21 -70.29 36.55
CA ALA A 118 -47.17 -69.53 37.24
C ALA A 118 -45.96 -69.24 36.34
N THR A 119 -45.56 -70.20 35.50
CA THR A 119 -44.45 -70.05 34.56
C THR A 119 -44.79 -69.09 33.41
N LEU A 120 -46.02 -69.11 32.91
CA LEU A 120 -46.48 -68.12 31.92
C LEU A 120 -46.52 -66.70 32.48
N LEU A 121 -47.00 -66.53 33.71
CA LEU A 121 -47.02 -65.24 34.40
C LEU A 121 -45.60 -64.71 34.65
N GLU A 122 -44.67 -65.59 35.02
CA GLU A 122 -43.26 -65.25 35.14
C GLU A 122 -42.66 -64.75 33.82
N VAL A 123 -42.90 -65.47 32.72
CA VAL A 123 -42.45 -65.04 31.37
C VAL A 123 -43.02 -63.68 31.00
N ASP A 124 -44.30 -63.41 31.29
CA ASP A 124 -44.94 -62.12 31.03
C ASP A 124 -44.30 -60.98 31.83
N ILE A 125 -44.10 -61.18 33.14
CA ILE A 125 -43.45 -60.19 34.02
C ILE A 125 -42.03 -59.88 33.55
N PHE A 126 -41.23 -60.90 33.25
CA PHE A 126 -39.85 -60.72 32.79
C PHE A 126 -39.80 -60.03 31.42
N SER A 127 -40.69 -60.40 30.49
CA SER A 127 -40.74 -59.78 29.15
C SER A 127 -41.15 -58.30 29.23
N ALA A 128 -42.20 -57.98 30.00
CA ALA A 128 -42.67 -56.60 30.17
C ALA A 128 -41.60 -55.69 30.80
N HIS A 129 -40.90 -56.16 31.83
CA HIS A 129 -39.82 -55.39 32.47
C HIS A 129 -38.58 -55.27 31.58
N TYR A 130 -38.23 -56.33 30.85
CA TYR A 130 -37.12 -56.33 29.91
C TYR A 130 -37.33 -55.29 28.80
N ASP A 131 -38.51 -55.31 28.17
CA ASP A 131 -38.86 -54.38 27.10
C ASP A 131 -38.90 -52.93 27.58
N LEU A 132 -39.46 -52.68 28.78
CA LEU A 132 -39.48 -51.34 29.38
C LEU A 132 -38.07 -50.78 29.61
N ILE A 133 -37.15 -51.61 30.09
CA ILE A 133 -35.78 -51.20 30.41
C ILE A 133 -34.97 -50.96 29.14
N ARG A 134 -35.13 -51.82 28.14
CA ARG A 134 -34.50 -51.63 26.83
C ARG A 134 -35.03 -50.39 26.12
N ALA A 135 -36.35 -50.17 26.10
CA ALA A 135 -36.96 -48.98 25.52
C ALA A 135 -36.46 -47.69 26.18
N ARG A 136 -36.37 -47.66 27.53
CA ARG A 136 -35.79 -46.52 28.27
C ARG A 136 -34.33 -46.29 27.93
N ALA A 137 -33.50 -47.34 27.96
CA ALA A 137 -32.07 -47.22 27.66
C ALA A 137 -31.82 -46.71 26.23
N GLU A 138 -32.59 -47.19 25.25
CA GLU A 138 -32.51 -46.72 23.87
C GLU A 138 -32.98 -45.27 23.73
N GLN A 139 -34.05 -44.88 24.44
CA GLN A 139 -34.53 -43.49 24.43
C GLN A 139 -33.49 -42.54 25.05
N GLU A 140 -32.96 -42.89 26.23
CA GLU A 140 -31.88 -42.12 26.88
C GLU A 140 -30.65 -41.98 25.96
N GLN A 141 -30.26 -43.05 25.27
CA GLN A 141 -29.15 -43.01 24.33
C GLN A 141 -29.44 -42.10 23.13
N ARG A 142 -30.67 -42.16 22.56
CA ARG A 142 -31.08 -41.28 21.46
C ARG A 142 -31.10 -39.82 21.90
N THR A 143 -31.65 -39.51 23.08
CA THR A 143 -31.67 -38.15 23.62
C THR A 143 -30.26 -37.64 23.91
N ALA A 144 -29.37 -38.47 24.49
CA ALA A 144 -27.98 -38.10 24.76
C ALA A 144 -27.21 -37.77 23.47
N LYS A 145 -27.31 -38.65 22.44
CA LYS A 145 -26.70 -38.39 21.12
C LYS A 145 -27.29 -37.16 20.43
N GLY A 146 -28.61 -36.95 20.56
CA GLY A 146 -29.26 -35.76 20.03
C GLY A 146 -28.78 -34.46 20.69
N ALA A 147 -28.58 -34.49 22.02
CA ALA A 147 -28.05 -33.35 22.77
C ALA A 147 -26.59 -33.05 22.42
N GLU A 148 -25.74 -34.07 22.30
CA GLU A 148 -24.35 -33.95 21.85
C GLU A 148 -24.27 -33.34 20.45
N PHE A 149 -25.01 -33.90 19.49
CA PHE A 149 -25.11 -33.39 18.13
C PHE A 149 -25.57 -31.92 18.10
N ASN A 150 -26.59 -31.57 18.88
CA ASN A 150 -27.08 -30.19 18.98
C ASN A 150 -25.98 -29.25 19.51
N SER A 151 -25.25 -29.66 20.54
CA SER A 151 -24.17 -28.86 21.13
C SER A 151 -23.04 -28.61 20.13
N GLU A 152 -22.62 -29.66 19.40
CA GLU A 152 -21.58 -29.52 18.38
C GLU A 152 -22.00 -28.58 17.25
N ILE A 153 -23.22 -28.76 16.72
CA ILE A 153 -23.75 -27.92 15.65
C ILE A 153 -23.91 -26.47 16.11
N LEU A 154 -24.44 -26.21 17.30
CA LEU A 154 -24.54 -24.86 17.85
C LEU A 154 -23.16 -24.21 18.01
N GLY A 155 -22.16 -24.98 18.44
CA GLY A 155 -20.78 -24.50 18.53
C GLY A 155 -20.18 -24.14 17.17
N VAL A 156 -20.43 -24.94 16.12
CA VAL A 156 -20.03 -24.60 14.75
C VAL A 156 -20.75 -23.33 14.29
N VAL A 157 -22.06 -23.23 14.53
CA VAL A 157 -22.86 -22.06 14.14
C VAL A 157 -22.34 -20.79 14.80
N GLU A 158 -21.98 -20.84 16.08
CA GLU A 158 -21.46 -19.68 16.81
C GLU A 158 -20.06 -19.25 16.33
N ARG A 159 -19.18 -20.21 16.04
CA ARG A 159 -17.84 -19.94 15.48
C ARG A 159 -17.95 -19.27 14.11
N THR A 160 -18.72 -19.85 13.20
CA THR A 160 -18.90 -19.28 11.85
C THR A 160 -19.60 -17.92 11.92
N ALA A 161 -20.57 -17.70 12.82
CA ALA A 161 -21.17 -16.38 13.00
C ALA A 161 -20.15 -15.33 13.52
N THR A 162 -19.18 -15.75 14.31
CA THR A 162 -18.11 -14.88 14.81
C THR A 162 -17.10 -14.55 13.71
N GLU A 163 -16.69 -15.55 12.91
CA GLU A 163 -15.84 -15.35 11.73
C GLU A 163 -16.51 -14.45 10.69
N SER A 164 -17.80 -14.65 10.40
CA SER A 164 -18.59 -13.77 9.52
C SER A 164 -18.60 -12.32 10.01
N ARG A 165 -18.79 -12.09 11.32
CA ARG A 165 -18.73 -10.74 11.91
C ARG A 165 -17.35 -10.09 11.74
N ALA A 166 -16.27 -10.85 11.96
CA ALA A 166 -14.91 -10.36 11.78
C ALA A 166 -14.63 -9.98 10.32
N LEU A 167 -15.04 -10.83 9.37
CA LEU A 167 -14.88 -10.56 7.94
C LEU A 167 -15.72 -9.36 7.47
N ARG A 168 -16.93 -9.17 8.01
CA ARG A 168 -17.75 -7.95 7.74
C ARG A 168 -17.04 -6.69 8.21
N SER A 169 -16.42 -6.72 9.40
CA SER A 169 -15.62 -5.59 9.89
C SER A 169 -14.46 -5.30 8.94
N GLN A 170 -13.75 -6.34 8.50
CA GLN A 170 -12.62 -6.20 7.59
C GLN A 170 -13.04 -5.67 6.21
N ALA A 171 -14.20 -6.08 5.70
CA ALA A 171 -14.79 -5.55 4.48
C ALA A 171 -15.15 -4.05 4.62
N ALA A 172 -15.71 -3.64 5.76
CA ALA A 172 -16.00 -2.23 6.03
C ALA A 172 -14.73 -1.38 6.08
N ASP A 173 -13.68 -1.87 6.75
CA ASP A 173 -12.36 -1.20 6.81
C ASP A 173 -11.75 -1.07 5.41
N ALA A 174 -11.82 -2.13 4.60
CA ALA A 174 -11.37 -2.11 3.21
C ALA A 174 -12.17 -1.11 2.36
N SER A 175 -13.48 -1.00 2.57
CA SER A 175 -14.34 -0.02 1.89
C SER A 175 -13.92 1.42 2.22
N GLN A 176 -13.65 1.68 3.51
CA GLN A 176 -13.17 2.98 3.96
C GLN A 176 -11.80 3.31 3.37
N ALA A 177 -10.87 2.35 3.34
CA ALA A 177 -9.55 2.52 2.74
C ALA A 177 -9.65 2.81 1.24
N ALA A 178 -10.49 2.08 0.51
CA ALA A 178 -10.73 2.31 -0.91
C ALA A 178 -11.33 3.70 -1.19
N ARG A 179 -12.31 4.15 -0.40
CA ARG A 179 -12.84 5.53 -0.49
C ARG A 179 -11.78 6.58 -0.18
N GLY A 180 -10.92 6.33 0.81
CA GLY A 180 -9.77 7.18 1.11
C GLY A 180 -8.80 7.28 -0.08
N MET A 181 -8.55 6.16 -0.75
CA MET A 181 -7.73 6.09 -1.96
C MET A 181 -8.36 6.90 -3.09
N LEU A 182 -9.67 6.82 -3.32
CA LEU A 182 -10.37 7.67 -4.30
C LEU A 182 -10.16 9.17 -4.01
N GLY A 183 -10.28 9.59 -2.76
CA GLY A 183 -9.99 10.98 -2.36
C GLY A 183 -8.55 11.39 -2.69
N LYS A 184 -7.57 10.54 -2.35
CA LYS A 184 -6.15 10.79 -2.63
C LYS A 184 -5.82 10.80 -4.11
N THR A 185 -6.41 9.90 -4.91
CA THR A 185 -6.26 9.92 -6.36
C THR A 185 -6.79 11.22 -6.97
N SER A 186 -7.88 11.78 -6.44
CA SER A 186 -8.40 13.08 -6.88
C SER A 186 -7.45 14.24 -6.55
N GLU A 187 -6.81 14.22 -5.38
CA GLU A 187 -5.79 15.22 -5.00
C GLU A 187 -4.58 15.15 -5.95
N VAL A 188 -4.10 13.93 -6.26
CA VAL A 188 -2.96 13.73 -7.18
C VAL A 188 -3.32 14.12 -8.62
N ALA A 189 -4.54 13.82 -9.08
CA ALA A 189 -5.02 14.25 -10.40
C ALA A 189 -4.98 15.79 -10.54
N ALA A 190 -5.47 16.51 -9.52
CA ALA A 190 -5.44 17.97 -9.52
C ALA A 190 -4.00 18.51 -9.54
N ALA A 191 -3.09 17.89 -8.78
CA ALA A 191 -1.67 18.28 -8.78
C ALA A 191 -0.98 18.01 -10.13
N ALA A 192 -1.32 16.91 -10.81
CA ALA A 192 -0.83 16.59 -12.14
C ALA A 192 -1.34 17.61 -13.18
N GLU A 193 -2.62 17.98 -13.13
CA GLU A 193 -3.21 18.99 -14.02
C GLU A 193 -2.55 20.37 -13.80
N GLN A 194 -2.37 20.78 -12.55
CA GLN A 194 -1.66 22.01 -12.21
C GLN A 194 -0.20 21.99 -12.72
N SER A 195 0.49 20.87 -12.59
CA SER A 195 1.85 20.70 -13.10
C SER A 195 1.89 20.83 -14.62
N ALA A 196 0.93 20.24 -15.34
CA ALA A 196 0.83 20.37 -16.78
C ALA A 196 0.60 21.83 -17.23
N VAL A 197 -0.24 22.58 -16.52
CA VAL A 197 -0.45 24.02 -16.78
C VAL A 197 0.84 24.81 -16.53
N ALA A 198 1.50 24.59 -15.40
CA ALA A 198 2.75 25.26 -15.06
C ALA A 198 3.86 24.98 -16.09
N MET A 199 3.92 23.76 -16.63
CA MET A 199 4.87 23.42 -17.69
C MET A 199 4.55 24.12 -19.02
N ARG A 200 3.28 24.29 -19.40
CA ARG A 200 2.92 25.09 -20.58
C ARG A 200 3.33 26.55 -20.44
N GLU A 201 3.16 27.15 -19.27
CA GLU A 201 3.62 28.51 -18.98
C GLU A 201 5.15 28.61 -19.00
N ALA A 202 5.84 27.63 -18.43
CA ALA A 202 7.30 27.54 -18.49
C ALA A 202 7.80 27.42 -19.94
N ALA A 203 7.12 26.65 -20.78
CA ALA A 203 7.46 26.52 -22.21
C ALA A 203 7.29 27.85 -22.95
N GLN A 204 6.19 28.58 -22.71
CA GLN A 204 5.99 29.93 -23.27
C GLN A 204 7.08 30.91 -22.80
N THR A 205 7.45 30.84 -21.53
CA THR A 205 8.51 31.69 -20.96
C THR A 205 9.86 31.37 -21.61
N ALA A 206 10.19 30.09 -21.77
CA ALA A 206 11.41 29.66 -22.43
C ALA A 206 11.46 30.12 -23.90
N ALA A 207 10.35 30.02 -24.63
CA ALA A 207 10.26 30.54 -26.00
C ALA A 207 10.48 32.07 -26.05
N GLY A 208 9.90 32.82 -25.10
CA GLY A 208 10.14 34.25 -24.96
C GLY A 208 11.58 34.62 -24.65
N LEU A 209 12.27 33.81 -23.83
CA LEU A 209 13.69 34.00 -23.51
C LEU A 209 14.59 33.76 -24.73
N ILE A 210 14.29 32.78 -25.57
CA ILE A 210 15.04 32.56 -26.83
C ILE A 210 14.95 33.79 -27.71
N GLN A 211 13.75 34.36 -27.87
CA GLN A 211 13.57 35.58 -28.65
C GLN A 211 14.36 36.76 -28.07
N ALA A 212 14.30 36.95 -26.75
CA ALA A 212 15.04 38.02 -26.08
C ALA A 212 16.57 37.86 -26.22
N ILE A 213 17.09 36.63 -26.24
CA ILE A 213 18.51 36.34 -26.48
C ILE A 213 18.91 36.72 -27.91
N GLU A 214 18.08 36.38 -28.91
CA GLU A 214 18.32 36.76 -30.30
C GLU A 214 18.26 38.28 -30.51
N ASP A 215 17.31 38.97 -29.87
CA ASP A 215 17.25 40.43 -29.91
C ASP A 215 18.50 41.06 -29.28
N ALA A 216 18.95 40.55 -28.12
CA ALA A 216 20.17 41.01 -27.47
C ALA A 216 21.43 40.75 -28.32
N ARG A 217 21.50 39.62 -29.03
CA ARG A 217 22.58 39.33 -29.99
C ARG A 217 22.65 40.39 -31.09
N ASN A 218 21.51 40.72 -31.68
CA ASN A 218 21.42 41.74 -32.72
C ASN A 218 21.85 43.12 -32.20
N GLU A 219 21.41 43.51 -31.01
CA GLU A 219 21.83 44.79 -30.39
C GLU A 219 23.34 44.86 -30.16
N VAL A 220 23.95 43.77 -29.67
CA VAL A 220 25.40 43.69 -29.46
C VAL A 220 26.17 43.79 -30.78
N GLU A 221 25.69 43.17 -31.85
CA GLU A 221 26.29 43.26 -33.17
C GLU A 221 26.21 44.69 -33.74
N VAL A 222 25.06 45.35 -33.58
CA VAL A 222 24.89 46.76 -33.96
C VAL A 222 25.85 47.65 -33.18
N ALA A 223 26.00 47.44 -31.87
CA ALA A 223 26.92 48.21 -31.02
C ALA A 223 28.39 48.02 -31.43
N ALA A 224 28.81 46.77 -31.71
CA ALA A 224 30.14 46.47 -32.22
C ALA A 224 30.40 47.15 -33.59
N GLY A 225 29.40 47.17 -34.46
CA GLY A 225 29.44 47.90 -35.73
C GLY A 225 29.61 49.41 -35.55
N VAL A 226 28.92 50.01 -34.58
CA VAL A 226 29.10 51.44 -34.23
C VAL A 226 30.54 51.70 -33.75
N ALA A 227 31.07 50.87 -32.85
CA ALA A 227 32.43 50.99 -32.33
C ALA A 227 33.48 50.88 -33.44
N THR A 228 33.31 49.95 -34.37
CA THR A 228 34.21 49.79 -35.53
C THR A 228 34.23 51.04 -36.41
N ARG A 229 33.07 51.66 -36.65
CA ARG A 229 32.99 52.92 -37.41
C ARG A 229 33.68 54.06 -36.67
N ALA A 230 33.48 54.17 -35.35
CA ALA A 230 34.15 55.17 -34.53
C ALA A 230 35.69 55.01 -34.56
N GLY A 231 36.18 53.78 -34.45
CA GLY A 231 37.62 53.49 -34.56
C GLY A 231 38.21 53.86 -35.92
N SER A 232 37.45 53.60 -37.01
CA SER A 232 37.84 54.01 -38.36
C SER A 232 37.92 55.54 -38.49
N GLN A 233 36.95 56.27 -37.94
CA GLN A 233 36.95 57.74 -37.92
C GLN A 233 38.11 58.30 -37.10
N ALA A 234 38.41 57.72 -35.94
CA ALA A 234 39.55 58.12 -35.12
C ALA A 234 40.89 57.88 -35.84
N SER A 235 41.03 56.74 -36.53
CA SER A 235 42.22 56.45 -37.35
C SER A 235 42.41 57.48 -38.46
N GLU A 236 41.34 57.89 -39.14
CA GLU A 236 41.42 58.91 -40.18
C GLU A 236 41.79 60.28 -39.61
N ALA A 237 41.22 60.66 -38.46
CA ALA A 237 41.58 61.89 -37.76
C ALA A 237 43.07 61.92 -37.33
N VAL A 238 43.64 60.78 -36.94
CA VAL A 238 45.09 60.66 -36.66
C VAL A 238 45.91 60.91 -37.92
N LYS A 239 45.55 60.33 -39.08
CA LYS A 239 46.26 60.57 -40.34
C LYS A 239 46.24 62.04 -40.74
N ILE A 240 45.08 62.68 -40.65
CA ILE A 240 44.91 64.11 -40.96
C ILE A 240 45.77 64.97 -40.01
N SER A 241 45.77 64.63 -38.71
CA SER A 241 46.58 65.33 -37.71
C SER A 241 48.08 65.16 -37.98
N GLN A 242 48.53 63.98 -38.39
CA GLN A 242 49.94 63.73 -38.74
C GLN A 242 50.37 64.51 -39.99
N ALA A 243 49.50 64.60 -41.00
CA ALA A 243 49.74 65.43 -42.17
C ALA A 243 49.82 66.92 -41.80
N LEU A 244 48.93 67.40 -40.92
CA LEU A 244 48.98 68.76 -40.40
C LEU A 244 50.28 69.05 -39.65
N SER A 245 50.75 68.13 -38.80
CA SER A 245 52.04 68.26 -38.10
C SER A 245 53.20 68.43 -39.09
N THR A 246 53.19 67.67 -40.18
CA THR A 246 54.22 67.77 -41.24
C THR A 246 54.17 69.14 -41.94
N HIS A 247 52.97 69.66 -42.23
CA HIS A 247 52.82 71.00 -42.80
C HIS A 247 53.26 72.11 -41.84
N VAL A 248 52.98 71.94 -40.54
CA VAL A 248 53.40 72.87 -39.49
C VAL A 248 54.92 72.94 -39.38
N GLU A 249 55.63 71.81 -39.40
CA GLU A 249 57.10 71.75 -39.40
C GLU A 249 57.70 72.50 -40.61
N ALA A 250 57.09 72.37 -41.79
CA ALA A 250 57.53 73.11 -42.98
C ALA A 250 57.34 74.63 -42.81
N ILE A 251 56.25 75.06 -42.16
CA ILE A 251 56.00 76.48 -41.86
C ILE A 251 57.03 77.00 -40.84
N GLU A 252 57.37 76.24 -39.80
CA GLU A 252 58.41 76.63 -38.84
C GLU A 252 59.76 76.85 -39.52
N SER A 253 60.14 75.98 -40.47
CA SER A 253 61.36 76.16 -41.26
C SER A 253 61.35 77.46 -42.07
N ILE A 254 60.20 77.84 -42.64
CA ILE A 254 60.04 79.09 -43.40
C ILE A 254 60.11 80.30 -42.46
N LEU A 255 59.46 80.24 -41.29
CA LEU A 255 59.51 81.32 -40.30
C LEU A 255 60.92 81.53 -39.76
N GLY A 256 61.69 80.46 -39.55
CA GLY A 256 63.11 80.55 -39.20
C GLY A 256 63.91 81.32 -40.24
N LEU A 257 63.74 81.00 -41.53
CA LEU A 257 64.38 81.74 -42.62
C LEU A 257 63.95 83.21 -42.68
N ILE A 258 62.66 83.51 -42.49
CA ILE A 258 62.15 84.90 -42.47
C ILE A 258 62.77 85.67 -41.31
N ARG A 259 62.88 85.05 -40.13
CA ARG A 259 63.51 85.64 -38.94
C ARG A 259 64.98 85.95 -39.22
N ASP A 260 65.71 85.05 -39.86
CA ASP A 260 67.11 85.24 -40.25
C ASP A 260 67.26 86.37 -41.27
N ILE A 261 66.39 86.43 -42.28
CA ILE A 261 66.37 87.52 -43.27
C ILE A 261 66.07 88.86 -42.61
N ALA A 262 65.09 88.92 -41.70
CA ALA A 262 64.77 90.13 -40.94
C ALA A 262 65.96 90.57 -40.07
N GLY A 263 66.65 89.63 -39.42
CA GLY A 263 67.87 89.88 -38.66
C GLY A 263 69.01 90.43 -39.53
N GLN A 264 69.28 89.82 -40.69
CA GLN A 264 70.26 90.30 -41.67
C GLN A 264 69.89 91.68 -42.21
N THR A 265 68.62 91.91 -42.54
CA THR A 265 68.12 93.20 -43.04
C THR A 265 68.29 94.29 -41.99
N ASN A 266 68.02 93.98 -40.71
CA ASN A 266 68.23 94.89 -39.60
C ASN A 266 69.72 95.24 -39.41
N LEU A 267 70.63 94.27 -39.57
CA LEU A 267 72.07 94.50 -39.54
C LEU A 267 72.57 95.33 -40.74
N LEU A 268 72.07 95.05 -41.94
CA LEU A 268 72.36 95.82 -43.16
C LEU A 268 71.88 97.27 -43.01
N ALA A 269 70.67 97.46 -42.52
CA ALA A 269 70.09 98.77 -42.24
C ALA A 269 70.89 99.54 -41.19
N LEU A 270 71.33 98.86 -40.11
CA LEU A 270 72.20 99.45 -39.11
C LEU A 270 73.54 99.92 -39.70
N ASN A 271 74.19 99.09 -40.51
CA ASN A 271 75.43 99.46 -41.21
C ASN A 271 75.22 100.65 -42.15
N ALA A 272 74.08 100.69 -42.87
CA ALA A 272 73.72 101.81 -43.72
C ALA A 272 73.45 103.10 -42.91
N THR A 273 72.81 103.01 -41.75
CA THR A 273 72.63 104.16 -40.83
C THR A 273 73.98 104.70 -40.34
N ILE A 274 74.94 103.81 -40.02
CA ILE A 274 76.30 104.21 -39.60
C ILE A 274 77.01 104.94 -40.74
N GLU A 275 76.99 104.39 -41.96
CA GLU A 275 77.68 105.01 -43.09
C GLU A 275 77.01 106.32 -43.55
N ALA A 276 75.67 106.40 -43.44
CA ALA A 276 74.92 107.63 -43.68
C ALA A 276 75.26 108.73 -42.66
N ALA A 277 75.46 108.36 -41.38
CA ALA A 277 75.94 109.30 -40.36
C ALA A 277 77.38 109.75 -40.63
N ARG A 278 78.22 108.87 -41.18
CA ARG A 278 79.61 109.15 -41.54
C ARG A 278 79.74 110.12 -42.73
N ALA A 279 78.77 110.10 -43.65
CA ALA A 279 78.69 111.03 -44.78
C ALA A 279 78.18 112.44 -44.41
N GLY A 280 77.81 112.69 -43.16
CA GLY A 280 77.37 114.01 -42.67
C GLY A 280 76.09 114.51 -43.35
N ASP A 281 76.03 115.79 -43.74
CA ASP A 281 74.84 116.40 -44.34
C ASP A 281 74.43 115.77 -45.69
N ALA A 282 75.39 115.23 -46.45
CA ALA A 282 75.12 114.55 -47.72
C ALA A 282 74.38 113.19 -47.53
N GLY A 283 74.48 112.59 -46.34
CA GLY A 283 73.89 111.28 -46.02
C GLY A 283 72.48 111.33 -45.41
N ARG A 284 71.92 112.51 -45.14
CA ARG A 284 70.65 112.68 -44.39
C ARG A 284 69.47 111.90 -44.99
N GLY A 285 69.31 111.92 -46.32
CA GLY A 285 68.25 111.18 -47.01
C GLY A 285 68.43 109.66 -46.89
N PHE A 286 69.68 109.18 -47.00
CA PHE A 286 70.02 107.77 -46.80
C PHE A 286 69.80 107.32 -45.34
N ALA A 287 70.08 108.18 -44.36
CA ALA A 287 69.86 107.88 -42.95
C ALA A 287 68.37 107.63 -42.63
N VAL A 288 67.46 108.41 -43.22
CA VAL A 288 66.01 108.23 -43.06
C VAL A 288 65.56 106.89 -43.66
N VAL A 289 65.99 106.57 -44.89
CA VAL A 289 65.66 105.29 -45.53
C VAL A 289 66.23 104.11 -44.72
N ALA A 290 67.47 104.19 -44.27
CA ALA A 290 68.08 103.14 -43.45
C ALA A 290 67.33 102.92 -42.12
N GLN A 291 66.88 103.99 -41.47
CA GLN A 291 66.08 103.88 -40.24
C GLN A 291 64.70 103.27 -40.50
N GLU A 292 64.07 103.60 -41.63
CA GLU A 292 62.78 103.02 -42.03
C GLU A 292 62.92 101.52 -42.32
N VAL A 293 63.97 101.11 -43.05
CA VAL A 293 64.29 99.69 -43.30
C VAL A 293 64.57 98.95 -42.00
N LYS A 294 65.29 99.57 -41.05
CA LYS A 294 65.54 99.00 -39.72
C LYS A 294 64.24 98.79 -38.92
N SER A 295 63.33 99.76 -38.99
CA SER A 295 62.01 99.69 -38.36
C SER A 295 61.17 98.56 -38.96
N LEU A 296 61.08 98.49 -40.30
CA LEU A 296 60.39 97.41 -41.02
C LEU A 296 60.96 96.04 -40.66
N ALA A 297 62.29 95.88 -40.66
CA ALA A 297 62.93 94.62 -40.30
C ALA A 297 62.59 94.20 -38.85
N SER A 298 62.56 95.15 -37.91
CA SER A 298 62.17 94.90 -36.52
C SER A 298 60.68 94.56 -36.37
N GLN A 299 59.82 95.12 -37.24
CA GLN A 299 58.39 94.80 -37.29
C GLN A 299 58.17 93.40 -37.90
N THR A 300 58.91 93.05 -38.96
CA THR A 300 58.89 91.71 -39.55
C THR A 300 59.34 90.65 -38.55
N ALA A 301 60.41 90.90 -37.79
CA ALA A 301 60.87 89.97 -36.75
C ALA A 301 59.79 89.72 -35.68
N ARG A 302 59.16 90.80 -35.18
CA ARG A 302 58.06 90.69 -34.20
C ARG A 302 56.84 89.96 -34.76
N ALA A 303 56.43 90.26 -35.98
CA ALA A 303 55.33 89.55 -36.63
C ALA A 303 55.66 88.05 -36.84
N THR A 304 56.92 87.74 -37.14
CA THR A 304 57.40 86.35 -37.27
C THR A 304 57.36 85.61 -35.93
N ASP A 305 57.76 86.27 -34.84
CA ASP A 305 57.65 85.73 -33.48
C ASP A 305 56.19 85.44 -33.08
N ASP A 306 55.27 86.37 -33.38
CA ASP A 306 53.84 86.18 -33.12
C ASP A 306 53.26 85.00 -33.92
N ILE A 307 53.62 84.86 -35.20
CA ILE A 307 53.18 83.72 -36.02
C ILE A 307 53.79 82.42 -35.48
N THR A 308 55.07 82.43 -35.07
CA THR A 308 55.74 81.26 -34.45
C THR A 308 54.97 80.79 -33.23
N ALA A 309 54.56 81.71 -32.33
CA ALA A 309 53.77 81.35 -31.16
C ALA A 309 52.41 80.72 -31.52
N LYS A 310 51.74 81.20 -32.59
CA LYS A 310 50.49 80.57 -33.09
C LYS A 310 50.74 79.19 -33.66
N ILE A 311 51.84 79.00 -34.37
CA ILE A 311 52.23 77.72 -34.94
C ILE A 311 52.51 76.68 -33.85
N THR A 312 53.25 77.05 -32.80
CA THR A 312 53.47 76.17 -31.63
C THR A 312 52.15 75.76 -30.97
N ALA A 313 51.18 76.68 -30.85
CA ALA A 313 49.86 76.36 -30.31
C ALA A 313 49.09 75.37 -31.20
N ILE A 314 49.17 75.50 -32.53
CA ILE A 314 48.57 74.56 -33.49
C ILE A 314 49.21 73.17 -33.36
N GLN A 315 50.53 73.11 -33.24
CA GLN A 315 51.26 71.85 -33.08
C GLN A 315 50.87 71.13 -31.77
N GLN A 316 50.76 71.88 -30.67
CA GLN A 316 50.30 71.34 -29.39
C GLN A 316 48.87 70.80 -29.48
N ALA A 317 47.94 71.54 -30.09
CA ALA A 317 46.57 71.09 -30.30
C ALA A 317 46.49 69.84 -31.19
N THR A 318 47.36 69.76 -32.21
CA THR A 318 47.47 68.59 -33.09
C THR A 318 47.94 67.36 -32.31
N LYS A 319 48.96 67.51 -31.45
CA LYS A 319 49.45 66.42 -30.60
C LYS A 319 48.36 65.92 -29.63
N GLN A 320 47.64 66.83 -28.97
CA GLN A 320 46.51 66.48 -28.11
C GLN A 320 45.40 65.74 -28.87
N THR A 321 45.16 66.11 -30.13
CA THR A 321 44.18 65.44 -31.00
C THR A 321 44.60 64.01 -31.32
N VAL A 322 45.89 63.76 -31.57
CA VAL A 322 46.42 62.40 -31.80
C VAL A 322 46.29 61.55 -30.54
N GLU A 323 46.67 62.08 -29.37
CA GLU A 323 46.56 61.39 -28.09
C GLU A 323 45.09 61.02 -27.77
N ALA A 324 44.17 61.97 -27.91
CA ALA A 324 42.74 61.74 -27.69
C ALA A 324 42.16 60.66 -28.63
N ASN A 325 42.55 60.66 -29.91
CA ASN A 325 42.12 59.63 -30.85
C ASN A 325 42.76 58.27 -30.57
N GLY A 326 43.97 58.23 -30.01
CA GLY A 326 44.58 57.01 -29.50
C GLY A 326 43.75 56.38 -28.38
N SER A 327 43.32 57.17 -27.39
CA SER A 327 42.42 56.68 -26.34
C SER A 327 41.05 56.23 -26.87
N ILE A 328 40.53 56.86 -27.93
CA ILE A 328 39.30 56.38 -28.59
C ILE A 328 39.53 55.00 -29.22
N GLN A 329 40.68 54.76 -29.86
CA GLN A 329 40.99 53.44 -30.42
C GLN A 329 41.10 52.36 -29.34
N GLU A 330 41.73 52.65 -28.20
CA GLU A 330 41.78 51.74 -27.06
C GLU A 330 40.37 51.41 -26.54
N THR A 331 39.51 52.43 -26.40
CA THR A 331 38.12 52.26 -25.99
C THR A 331 37.35 51.38 -26.97
N VAL A 332 37.58 51.54 -28.27
CA VAL A 332 36.94 50.70 -29.31
C VAL A 332 37.38 49.24 -29.20
N VAL A 333 38.65 48.97 -28.94
CA VAL A 333 39.16 47.60 -28.72
C VAL A 333 38.50 46.98 -27.48
N GLU A 334 38.34 47.75 -26.41
CA GLU A 334 37.67 47.28 -25.19
C GLU A 334 36.19 46.96 -25.44
N VAL A 335 35.48 47.82 -26.17
CA VAL A 335 34.08 47.58 -26.57
C VAL A 335 33.96 46.32 -27.42
N GLN A 336 34.86 46.10 -28.38
CA GLN A 336 34.87 44.90 -29.21
C GLN A 336 35.10 43.63 -28.39
N SER A 337 36.07 43.65 -27.45
CA SER A 337 36.31 42.54 -26.53
C SER A 337 35.09 42.26 -25.63
N SER A 338 34.40 43.31 -25.19
CA SER A 338 33.17 43.17 -24.40
C SER A 338 32.04 42.54 -25.21
N ALA A 339 31.84 43.00 -26.45
CA ALA A 339 30.85 42.44 -27.36
C ALA A 339 31.08 40.94 -27.62
N ASP A 340 32.35 40.53 -27.79
CA ASP A 340 32.71 39.12 -27.97
C ASP A 340 32.39 38.26 -26.74
N ARG A 341 32.68 38.76 -25.53
CA ARG A 341 32.32 38.07 -24.27
C ARG A 341 30.80 37.95 -24.10
N ILE A 342 30.05 39.01 -24.40
CA ILE A 342 28.59 38.99 -24.32
C ILE A 342 28.02 37.97 -25.32
N ARG A 343 28.54 37.96 -26.55
CA ARG A 343 28.12 37.00 -27.59
C ARG A 343 28.36 35.55 -27.18
N GLN A 344 29.50 35.25 -26.55
CA GLN A 344 29.75 33.93 -25.97
C GLN A 344 28.78 33.59 -24.83
N ALA A 345 28.50 34.55 -23.94
CA ALA A 345 27.54 34.36 -22.85
C ALA A 345 26.11 34.11 -23.38
N MET A 346 25.71 34.81 -24.45
CA MET A 346 24.41 34.60 -25.11
C MET A 346 24.30 33.21 -25.74
N GLU A 347 25.36 32.66 -26.33
CA GLU A 347 25.40 31.28 -26.82
C GLU A 347 25.18 30.26 -25.70
N VAL A 348 25.87 30.42 -24.57
CA VAL A 348 25.67 29.55 -23.41
C VAL A 348 24.25 29.68 -22.85
N GLN A 349 23.70 30.90 -22.80
CA GLN A 349 22.30 31.12 -22.39
C GLN A 349 21.31 30.43 -23.34
N ALA A 350 21.49 30.54 -24.66
CA ALA A 350 20.61 29.90 -25.64
C ALA A 350 20.59 28.37 -25.48
N GLN A 351 21.76 27.77 -25.27
CA GLN A 351 21.89 26.34 -24.99
C GLN A 351 21.20 25.96 -23.67
N THR A 352 21.37 26.78 -22.63
CA THR A 352 20.74 26.56 -21.32
C THR A 352 19.22 26.62 -21.43
N VAL A 353 18.67 27.59 -22.15
CA VAL A 353 17.22 27.71 -22.35
C VAL A 353 16.69 26.51 -23.15
N THR A 354 17.43 26.02 -24.14
CA THR A 354 17.05 24.81 -24.88
C THR A 354 16.99 23.57 -23.98
N MET A 355 17.94 23.41 -23.06
CA MET A 355 17.89 22.35 -22.05
C MET A 355 16.70 22.51 -21.10
N ILE A 356 16.36 23.75 -20.71
CA ILE A 356 15.17 24.03 -19.90
C ILE A 356 13.90 23.63 -20.66
N THR A 357 13.78 23.97 -21.95
CA THR A 357 12.64 23.56 -22.78
C THR A 357 12.49 22.04 -22.82
N ALA A 358 13.59 21.31 -23.01
CA ALA A 358 13.55 19.84 -22.99
C ALA A 358 13.08 19.27 -21.64
N ALA A 359 13.56 19.82 -20.52
CA ALA A 359 13.12 19.42 -19.18
C ALA A 359 11.65 19.75 -18.91
N VAL A 360 11.16 20.88 -19.43
CA VAL A 360 9.76 21.28 -19.36
C VAL A 360 8.87 20.30 -20.11
N ASP A 361 9.26 19.91 -21.34
CA ASP A 361 8.52 18.93 -22.14
C ASP A 361 8.47 17.55 -21.46
N GLU A 362 9.61 17.08 -20.92
CA GLU A 362 9.67 15.83 -20.17
C GLU A 362 8.74 15.85 -18.94
N THR A 363 8.74 16.96 -18.20
CA THR A 363 7.88 17.12 -17.02
C THR A 363 6.41 17.20 -17.41
N ALA A 364 6.07 17.83 -18.53
CA ALA A 364 4.70 17.87 -19.06
C ALA A 364 4.21 16.47 -19.44
N LEU A 365 5.06 15.66 -20.10
CA LEU A 365 4.76 14.27 -20.43
C LEU A 365 4.58 13.42 -19.17
N ALA A 366 5.41 13.62 -18.15
CA ALA A 366 5.28 12.93 -16.87
C ALA A 366 3.94 13.27 -16.17
N ALA A 367 3.51 14.53 -16.21
CA ALA A 367 2.23 14.95 -15.66
C ALA A 367 1.02 14.32 -16.41
N ASP A 368 1.11 14.20 -17.73
CA ASP A 368 0.08 13.55 -18.54
C ASP A 368 0.00 12.04 -18.26
N SER A 369 1.16 11.37 -18.20
CA SER A 369 1.26 9.96 -17.82
C SER A 369 0.72 9.69 -16.41
N MET A 370 1.02 10.58 -15.45
CA MET A 370 0.47 10.52 -14.11
C MET A 370 -1.05 10.64 -14.12
N SER A 371 -1.62 11.54 -14.92
CA SER A 371 -3.07 11.70 -15.05
C SER A 371 -3.73 10.42 -15.58
N SER A 372 -3.14 9.79 -16.59
CA SER A 372 -3.62 8.50 -17.12
C SER A 372 -3.54 7.37 -16.08
N THR A 373 -2.42 7.27 -15.37
CA THR A 373 -2.22 6.27 -14.31
C THR A 373 -3.22 6.45 -13.17
N ILE A 374 -3.49 7.70 -12.77
CA ILE A 374 -4.47 8.03 -11.74
C ILE A 374 -5.89 7.69 -12.17
N ALA A 375 -6.24 7.88 -13.45
CA ALA A 375 -7.53 7.45 -13.98
C ALA A 375 -7.69 5.92 -13.91
N ALA A 376 -6.64 5.15 -14.20
CA ALA A 376 -6.66 3.70 -14.06
C ALA A 376 -6.81 3.27 -12.59
N ILE A 377 -6.01 3.83 -11.67
CA ILE A 377 -6.11 3.54 -10.23
C ILE A 377 -7.52 3.84 -9.71
N ARG A 378 -8.12 4.96 -10.15
CA ARG A 378 -9.49 5.31 -9.78
C ARG A 378 -10.48 4.24 -10.24
N SER A 379 -10.39 3.81 -11.50
CA SER A 379 -11.24 2.75 -12.05
C SER A 379 -11.10 1.45 -11.26
N ASP A 380 -9.87 1.01 -11.00
CA ASP A 380 -9.59 -0.21 -10.23
C ASP A 380 -10.14 -0.11 -8.80
N THR A 381 -10.01 1.07 -8.18
CA THR A 381 -10.53 1.32 -6.84
C THR A 381 -12.07 1.32 -6.82
N GLU A 382 -12.72 1.86 -7.85
CA GLU A 382 -14.18 1.78 -8.01
C GLU A 382 -14.64 0.32 -8.15
N THR A 383 -13.90 -0.52 -8.88
CA THR A 383 -14.15 -1.98 -8.94
C THR A 383 -14.02 -2.63 -7.56
N VAL A 384 -12.95 -2.34 -6.82
CA VAL A 384 -12.75 -2.87 -5.46
C VAL A 384 -13.90 -2.47 -4.52
N VAL A 385 -14.38 -1.22 -4.59
CA VAL A 385 -15.55 -0.77 -3.80
C VAL A 385 -16.80 -1.57 -4.15
N SER A 386 -17.01 -1.87 -5.44
CA SER A 386 -18.13 -2.71 -5.89
C SER A 386 -18.03 -4.14 -5.35
N GLU A 387 -16.85 -4.77 -5.47
CA GLU A 387 -16.61 -6.13 -4.99
C GLU A 387 -16.82 -6.25 -3.48
N ILE A 388 -16.37 -5.27 -2.71
CA ILE A 388 -16.61 -5.20 -1.26
C ILE A 388 -18.12 -5.12 -0.97
N GLY A 389 -18.87 -4.33 -1.74
CA GLY A 389 -20.33 -4.27 -1.62
C GLY A 389 -21.01 -5.61 -1.89
N ASP A 390 -20.49 -6.43 -2.80
CA ASP A 390 -21.00 -7.78 -3.05
C ASP A 390 -20.62 -8.77 -1.95
N VAL A 391 -19.41 -8.65 -1.39
CA VAL A 391 -18.98 -9.42 -0.21
C VAL A 391 -19.89 -9.12 0.99
N GLU A 392 -20.26 -7.87 1.25
CA GLU A 392 -21.20 -7.50 2.32
C GLU A 392 -22.59 -8.14 2.13
N LYS A 393 -23.11 -8.17 0.91
CA LYS A 393 -24.38 -8.85 0.59
C LYS A 393 -24.28 -10.35 0.83
N ASN A 394 -23.16 -10.98 0.44
CA ASN A 394 -22.94 -12.41 0.65
C ASN A 394 -22.92 -12.77 2.14
N PHE A 395 -22.29 -11.95 2.98
CA PHE A 395 -22.35 -12.16 4.43
C PHE A 395 -23.78 -12.05 4.99
N GLY A 396 -24.60 -11.13 4.48
CA GLY A 396 -26.01 -11.06 4.84
C GLY A 396 -26.76 -12.37 4.54
N ARG A 397 -26.48 -13.00 3.41
CA ARG A 397 -27.05 -14.32 3.05
C ARG A 397 -26.54 -15.45 3.94
N VAL A 398 -25.26 -15.45 4.29
CA VAL A 398 -24.68 -16.43 5.21
C VAL A 398 -25.37 -16.35 6.56
N ASP A 399 -25.54 -15.15 7.13
CA ASP A 399 -26.21 -14.95 8.42
C ASP A 399 -27.65 -15.51 8.42
N GLU A 400 -28.40 -15.30 7.33
CA GLU A 400 -29.75 -15.83 7.15
C GLU A 400 -29.77 -17.37 7.06
N GLN A 401 -28.84 -17.95 6.30
CA GLN A 401 -28.69 -19.41 6.19
C GLN A 401 -28.31 -20.04 7.53
N MET A 402 -27.42 -19.40 8.29
CA MET A 402 -27.02 -19.86 9.62
C MET A 402 -28.16 -19.83 10.62
N ALA A 403 -28.98 -18.76 10.61
CA ALA A 403 -30.18 -18.68 11.44
C ALA A 403 -31.17 -19.80 11.11
N THR A 404 -31.41 -20.03 9.82
CA THR A 404 -32.29 -21.11 9.33
C THR A 404 -31.76 -22.49 9.72
N PHE A 405 -30.45 -22.71 9.58
CA PHE A 405 -29.80 -23.98 9.93
C PHE A 405 -29.88 -24.27 11.43
N LYS A 406 -29.67 -23.25 12.27
CA LYS A 406 -29.83 -23.33 13.73
C LYS A 406 -31.26 -23.74 14.11
N GLU A 407 -32.27 -23.12 13.50
CA GLU A 407 -33.67 -23.43 13.75
C GLU A 407 -34.03 -24.86 13.29
N ALA A 408 -33.60 -25.26 12.09
CA ALA A 408 -33.83 -26.60 11.57
C ALA A 408 -33.19 -27.68 12.45
N THR A 409 -31.97 -27.45 12.93
CA THR A 409 -31.27 -28.37 13.85
C THR A 409 -32.01 -28.47 15.17
N GLY A 410 -32.44 -27.34 15.75
CA GLY A 410 -33.22 -27.32 16.98
C GLY A 410 -34.53 -28.11 16.86
N ARG A 411 -35.25 -27.98 15.74
CA ARG A 411 -36.46 -28.79 15.46
C ARG A 411 -36.14 -30.28 15.34
N PHE A 412 -35.09 -30.64 14.61
CA PHE A 412 -34.68 -32.03 14.42
C PHE A 412 -34.31 -32.71 15.74
N VAL A 413 -33.55 -32.03 16.60
CA VAL A 413 -33.19 -32.55 17.93
C VAL A 413 -34.42 -32.68 18.82
N GLY A 414 -35.33 -31.70 18.76
CA GLY A 414 -36.63 -31.76 19.45
C GLY A 414 -37.46 -32.99 19.09
N SER A 415 -37.38 -33.49 17.85
CA SER A 415 -38.09 -34.71 17.44
C SER A 415 -37.55 -36.01 18.01
N PHE A 416 -36.35 -36.02 18.62
CA PHE A 416 -35.85 -37.19 19.37
C PHE A 416 -36.26 -37.18 20.85
N ALA A 417 -36.75 -36.05 21.35
CA ALA A 417 -37.20 -35.90 22.73
C ALA A 417 -38.71 -36.15 22.90
N ALA A 418 -39.48 -36.01 21.81
CA ALA A 418 -40.89 -36.40 21.71
C ALA A 418 -41.01 -37.89 21.36
#